data_AF-A0A7Z2ZE34-F1
#
_entry.id   AF-A0A7Z2ZE34-F1
#
_cell.length_a   1.000
_cell.length_b   1.000
_cell.length_c   1.000
_cell.angle_alpha   90.00
_cell.angle_beta   90.00
_cell.angle_gamma   90.00
#
_symmetry.space_group_name_H-M   'P 1'
#
loop_
_entity.id
_entity.type
_entity.pdbx_description
1 polymer ?
#
loop_
_entity_poly.entity_id
_entity_poly.type
_entity_poly.pdbx_seq_one_letter_code
_entity_poly.pdbx_strand_id
1 'polypeptide(L)'
;MKPIYPVLAVGAIFLGTAVWMSQSGEAPLDGKVPEQASISTDATSGIDAGPSAQQPSEHVEQQAAQATSETASVDSAVTDADLLQEQQLIELNPDYPTMAMRLHEMTARRDGQAFDPAKVRDALAASAAWEPSDDAGAGLDLTEEERNDGREFIEFKRMKLETLVAGDTLELPVSQSGQTYQAEITQAVANSDGSVTWHGKLVDELGAVTDESGSAYDVTFTSGQRMASGGMFTPEGHFVIEAVGEQGWIANASTLFKFDENEPDYVIPDDL
;
A
#
# COMPACT_ATOMS: atom_id res chain seq x y z
N MET A 1 0.32 -12.01 58.99
CA MET A 1 0.92 -13.05 58.12
C MET A 1 1.11 -12.42 56.74
N LYS A 2 2.35 -12.32 56.26
CA LYS A 2 2.69 -11.78 54.94
C LYS A 2 2.95 -12.96 53.99
N PRO A 3 2.46 -12.95 52.74
CA PRO A 3 2.84 -13.96 51.77
C PRO A 3 4.25 -13.67 51.23
N ILE A 4 5.04 -14.74 51.17
CA ILE A 4 6.37 -14.81 50.56
C ILE A 4 6.15 -15.27 49.12
N TYR A 5 6.55 -14.46 48.14
CA TYR A 5 6.61 -14.89 46.73
C TYR A 5 8.01 -15.42 46.41
N PRO A 6 8.15 -16.56 45.71
CA PRO A 6 9.45 -17.02 45.25
C PRO A 6 9.91 -16.22 44.02
N VAL A 7 11.18 -15.82 44.05
CA VAL A 7 11.94 -15.28 42.93
C VAL A 7 12.24 -16.43 41.97
N LEU A 8 11.76 -16.35 40.73
CA LEU A 8 12.19 -17.20 39.62
C LEU A 8 13.18 -16.40 38.77
N ALA A 9 14.46 -16.78 38.87
CA ALA A 9 15.52 -16.35 37.98
C ALA A 9 15.47 -17.22 36.71
N VAL A 10 15.28 -16.60 35.55
CA VAL A 10 15.44 -17.25 34.25
C VAL A 10 16.56 -16.51 33.50
N GLY A 11 17.52 -17.30 33.04
CA GLY A 11 18.81 -16.85 32.52
C GLY A 11 18.72 -16.19 31.15
N ALA A 12 19.62 -15.23 30.94
CA ALA A 12 19.87 -14.60 29.66
C ALA A 12 20.48 -15.60 28.66
N ILE A 13 19.86 -15.74 27.49
CA ILE A 13 20.47 -16.35 26.30
C ILE A 13 20.92 -15.19 25.40
N PHE A 14 22.24 -15.07 25.22
CA PHE A 14 22.84 -14.19 24.21
C PHE A 14 22.69 -14.84 22.84
N LEU A 15 21.93 -14.22 21.94
CA LEU A 15 21.93 -14.54 20.51
C LEU A 15 22.79 -13.51 19.78
N GLY A 16 23.83 -14.03 19.12
CA GLY A 16 24.85 -13.25 18.43
C GLY A 16 24.31 -12.55 17.18
N THR A 17 24.84 -11.36 16.94
CA THR A 17 24.66 -10.58 15.73
C THR A 17 25.32 -11.28 14.54
N ALA A 18 24.52 -11.66 13.54
CA ALA A 18 25.02 -12.07 12.23
C ALA A 18 25.23 -10.82 11.36
N VAL A 19 26.50 -10.52 11.05
CA VAL A 19 26.92 -9.52 10.08
C VAL A 19 26.79 -10.15 8.69
N TRP A 20 25.92 -9.60 7.83
CA TRP A 20 25.88 -9.95 6.41
C TRP A 20 26.94 -9.15 5.64
N MET A 21 27.99 -9.83 5.19
CA MET A 21 29.01 -9.31 4.29
C MET A 21 28.62 -9.64 2.84
N SER A 22 28.29 -8.63 2.05
CA SER A 22 28.00 -8.79 0.62
C SER A 22 29.29 -9.08 -0.15
N GLN A 23 29.47 -10.31 -0.64
CA GLN A 23 30.48 -10.66 -1.64
C GLN A 23 29.88 -10.55 -3.04
N SER A 24 30.31 -9.55 -3.79
CA SER A 24 30.12 -9.45 -5.23
C SER A 24 31.13 -10.37 -5.95
N GLY A 25 30.64 -11.46 -6.54
CA GLY A 25 31.41 -12.35 -7.40
C GLY A 25 31.32 -11.93 -8.86
N GLU A 26 32.46 -11.58 -9.46
CA GLU A 26 32.67 -11.42 -10.89
C GLU A 26 32.50 -12.77 -11.62
N ALA A 27 31.79 -12.76 -12.75
CA ALA A 27 31.69 -13.89 -13.65
C ALA A 27 32.85 -13.88 -14.68
N PRO A 28 33.49 -15.03 -14.97
CA PRO A 28 34.47 -15.11 -16.05
C PRO A 28 33.77 -15.30 -17.41
N LEU A 29 34.18 -14.49 -18.38
CA LEU A 29 33.89 -14.69 -19.79
C LEU A 29 34.84 -15.78 -20.33
N ASP A 30 34.29 -16.91 -20.77
CA ASP A 30 35.02 -17.87 -21.59
C ASP A 30 34.38 -17.96 -22.98
N GLY A 31 35.22 -17.78 -23.98
CA GLY A 31 34.84 -17.63 -25.37
C GLY A 31 34.75 -18.95 -26.11
N LYS A 32 33.94 -18.99 -27.16
CA LYS A 32 34.15 -19.87 -28.31
C LYS A 32 33.55 -19.24 -29.58
N VAL A 33 34.46 -18.96 -30.51
CA VAL A 33 34.23 -18.58 -31.91
C VAL A 33 33.97 -19.85 -32.74
N PRO A 34 33.11 -19.77 -33.77
CA PRO A 34 33.54 -20.10 -35.14
C PRO A 34 33.07 -18.99 -36.12
N GLU A 35 33.95 -18.31 -36.84
CA GLU A 35 34.54 -18.66 -38.15
C GLU A 35 33.53 -18.83 -39.31
N GLN A 36 33.35 -17.69 -40.00
CA GLN A 36 33.23 -17.45 -41.45
C GLN A 36 32.14 -18.13 -42.32
N ALA A 37 31.34 -17.29 -42.95
CA ALA A 37 31.26 -17.22 -44.41
C ALA A 37 30.89 -15.80 -44.88
N SER A 38 31.70 -15.29 -45.81
CA SER A 38 31.56 -14.01 -46.51
C SER A 38 30.42 -14.03 -47.54
N ILE A 39 29.99 -12.85 -48.03
CA ILE A 39 30.02 -12.41 -49.45
C ILE A 39 29.15 -11.13 -49.65
N SER A 40 29.79 -10.12 -50.26
CA SER A 40 29.34 -8.95 -51.09
C SER A 40 28.35 -7.90 -50.55
N THR A 41 28.65 -6.59 -50.43
CA THR A 41 29.01 -5.49 -51.38
C THR A 41 27.96 -5.11 -52.44
N ASP A 42 27.32 -3.94 -52.25
CA ASP A 42 27.25 -2.77 -53.16
C ASP A 42 26.52 -1.63 -52.38
N ALA A 43 27.10 -0.44 -52.14
CA ALA A 43 27.24 0.72 -53.03
C ALA A 43 25.86 1.16 -53.60
N THR A 44 25.35 2.40 -53.54
CA THR A 44 25.97 3.70 -53.81
C THR A 44 24.97 4.84 -53.49
N SER A 45 25.54 6.04 -53.31
CA SER A 45 25.03 7.41 -53.16
C SER A 45 23.89 7.92 -54.05
N GLY A 46 23.27 9.02 -53.59
CA GLY A 46 22.63 10.09 -54.37
C GLY A 46 21.93 11.09 -53.42
N ILE A 47 22.59 12.14 -52.90
CA ILE A 47 22.65 13.52 -53.43
C ILE A 47 21.51 13.87 -54.39
N ASP A 48 20.61 14.77 -53.96
CA ASP A 48 20.23 15.90 -54.80
C ASP A 48 19.84 17.13 -53.97
N ALA A 49 20.28 18.29 -54.45
CA ALA A 49 20.09 19.62 -53.88
C ALA A 49 19.30 20.46 -54.89
N GLY A 50 18.37 21.28 -54.42
CA GLY A 50 17.69 22.24 -55.28
C GLY A 50 16.87 23.27 -54.50
N PRO A 51 17.31 24.54 -54.45
CA PRO A 51 16.55 25.66 -53.89
C PRO A 51 15.76 26.38 -54.99
N SER A 52 14.65 27.03 -54.62
CA SER A 52 14.08 28.13 -55.42
C SER A 52 13.28 29.09 -54.54
N ALA A 53 13.44 30.37 -54.87
CA ALA A 53 13.07 31.55 -54.11
C ALA A 53 11.88 32.31 -54.73
N GLN A 54 11.46 33.36 -54.02
CA GLN A 54 10.69 34.56 -54.43
C GLN A 54 9.14 34.40 -54.52
N GLN A 55 8.36 34.93 -53.55
CA GLN A 55 7.88 36.34 -53.34
C GLN A 55 6.81 36.81 -54.36
N PRO A 56 6.00 37.87 -54.13
CA PRO A 56 5.21 38.31 -52.95
C PRO A 56 3.79 38.83 -53.38
N SER A 57 2.90 39.17 -52.42
CA SER A 57 1.81 40.19 -52.49
C SER A 57 1.02 40.11 -51.17
N GLU A 58 1.17 41.02 -50.20
CA GLU A 58 0.54 42.34 -50.06
C GLU A 58 -0.98 42.34 -49.73
N HIS A 59 -1.26 42.93 -48.55
CA HIS A 59 -2.43 43.72 -48.15
C HIS A 59 -3.85 43.13 -48.23
N VAL A 60 -4.41 42.80 -47.06
CA VAL A 60 -5.61 43.50 -46.55
C VAL A 60 -5.43 43.79 -45.05
N GLU A 61 -5.78 45.01 -44.70
CA GLU A 61 -5.54 45.75 -43.48
C GLU A 61 -6.84 45.83 -42.65
N GLN A 62 -6.69 45.82 -41.32
CA GLN A 62 -7.58 46.37 -40.29
C GLN A 62 -9.03 45.86 -40.15
N GLN A 63 -9.31 45.28 -38.98
CA GLN A 63 -10.17 45.83 -37.90
C GLN A 63 -10.23 44.76 -36.78
N ALA A 64 -9.50 44.91 -35.68
CA ALA A 64 -9.82 45.73 -34.50
C ALA A 64 -11.17 45.38 -33.84
N ALA A 65 -11.05 44.89 -32.60
CA ALA A 65 -12.03 44.88 -31.51
C ALA A 65 -13.19 43.87 -31.56
N GLN A 66 -13.06 42.77 -30.81
CA GLN A 66 -13.70 42.60 -29.50
C GLN A 66 -13.37 41.22 -28.95
N ALA A 67 -12.37 41.20 -28.07
CA ALA A 67 -12.16 40.12 -27.12
C ALA A 67 -13.21 40.26 -26.01
N THR A 68 -14.23 39.43 -26.02
CA THR A 68 -14.94 39.04 -24.81
C THR A 68 -14.45 37.65 -24.44
N SER A 69 -13.27 37.61 -23.83
CA SER A 69 -12.93 36.52 -22.93
C SER A 69 -13.86 36.66 -21.72
N GLU A 70 -15.04 36.06 -21.83
CA GLU A 70 -15.90 35.80 -20.69
C GLU A 70 -15.24 34.66 -19.90
N THR A 71 -14.17 35.00 -19.19
CA THR A 71 -13.66 34.21 -18.08
C THR A 71 -14.81 34.16 -17.08
N ALA A 72 -15.62 33.11 -17.19
CA ALA A 72 -16.53 32.70 -16.14
C ALA A 72 -15.66 32.37 -14.93
N SER A 73 -15.47 33.37 -14.08
CA SER A 73 -15.08 33.19 -12.69
C SER A 73 -16.12 32.26 -12.10
N VAL A 74 -15.79 30.97 -12.03
CA VAL A 74 -16.53 30.02 -11.20
C VAL A 74 -16.17 30.37 -9.77
N ASP A 75 -16.74 31.46 -9.28
CA ASP A 75 -16.75 31.84 -7.88
C ASP A 75 -17.74 30.89 -7.20
N SER A 76 -17.29 29.63 -7.03
CA SER A 76 -18.00 28.65 -6.23
C SER A 76 -17.96 29.16 -4.80
N ALA A 77 -19.04 29.81 -4.38
CA ALA A 77 -19.25 30.21 -3.00
C ALA A 77 -19.03 28.99 -2.10
N VAL A 78 -17.94 29.01 -1.33
CA VAL A 78 -17.64 28.00 -0.31
C VAL A 78 -18.84 27.96 0.64
N THR A 79 -19.46 26.80 0.78
CA THR A 79 -20.63 26.64 1.64
C THR A 79 -20.18 26.43 3.10
N ASP A 80 -21.04 26.74 4.07
CA ASP A 80 -20.76 26.44 5.49
C ASP A 80 -20.48 24.95 5.73
N ALA A 81 -21.06 24.07 4.89
CA ALA A 81 -20.79 22.63 4.92
C ALA A 81 -19.37 22.29 4.46
N ASP A 82 -18.80 23.05 3.53
CA ASP A 82 -17.42 22.88 3.07
C ASP A 82 -16.43 23.34 4.16
N LEU A 83 -16.73 24.43 4.87
CA LEU A 83 -15.88 24.94 5.97
C LEU A 83 -15.84 23.99 7.17
N LEU A 84 -16.98 23.40 7.56
CA LEU A 84 -17.04 22.41 8.64
C LEU A 84 -16.24 21.15 8.28
N GLN A 85 -16.20 20.78 7.00
CA GLN A 85 -15.40 19.63 6.53
C GLN A 85 -13.90 19.92 6.55
N GLU A 86 -13.48 21.13 6.18
CA GLU A 86 -12.07 21.50 6.28
C GLU A 86 -11.59 21.49 7.74
N GLN A 87 -12.42 21.94 8.70
CA GLN A 87 -12.09 21.83 10.12
C GLN A 87 -11.93 20.37 10.56
N GLN A 88 -12.82 19.48 10.14
CA GLN A 88 -12.71 18.04 10.43
C GLN A 88 -11.43 17.42 9.84
N LEU A 89 -11.03 17.82 8.64
CA LEU A 89 -9.79 17.35 8.02
C LEU A 89 -8.53 17.86 8.75
N ILE A 90 -8.55 19.12 9.19
CA ILE A 90 -7.47 19.71 10.01
C ILE A 90 -7.35 18.96 11.35
N GLU A 91 -8.48 18.67 12.00
CA GLU A 91 -8.51 17.91 13.25
C GLU A 91 -8.05 16.47 13.06
N LEU A 92 -8.41 15.84 11.93
CA LEU A 92 -7.97 14.49 11.58
C LEU A 92 -6.47 14.44 11.34
N ASN A 93 -5.95 15.37 10.53
CA ASN A 93 -4.53 15.43 10.18
C ASN A 93 -4.11 16.85 9.75
N PRO A 94 -3.40 17.60 10.62
CA PRO A 94 -3.01 18.98 10.33
C PRO A 94 -1.97 19.11 9.22
N ASP A 95 -1.25 18.03 8.88
CA ASP A 95 -0.29 18.02 7.77
C ASP A 95 -1.00 17.85 6.42
N TYR A 96 -2.24 17.36 6.42
CA TYR A 96 -3.10 17.20 5.24
C TYR A 96 -4.47 17.87 5.46
N PRO A 97 -4.51 19.20 5.69
CA PRO A 97 -5.69 19.91 6.19
C PRO A 97 -6.83 20.06 5.18
N THR A 98 -6.63 19.65 3.92
CA THR A 98 -7.61 19.87 2.85
C THR A 98 -7.87 18.61 2.04
N MET A 99 -9.09 18.50 1.51
CA MET A 99 -9.48 17.41 0.61
C MET A 99 -8.60 17.39 -0.66
N ALA A 100 -8.21 18.57 -1.16
CA ALA A 100 -7.37 18.69 -2.34
C ALA A 100 -5.99 18.07 -2.14
N MET A 101 -5.36 18.29 -0.97
CA MET A 101 -4.07 17.68 -0.65
C MET A 101 -4.19 16.15 -0.54
N ARG A 102 -5.24 15.65 0.10
CA ARG A 102 -5.47 14.21 0.22
C ARG A 102 -5.70 13.54 -1.14
N LEU A 103 -6.53 14.14 -1.98
CA LEU A 103 -6.75 13.68 -3.36
C LEU A 103 -5.45 13.72 -4.17
N HIS A 104 -4.60 14.73 -3.98
CA HIS A 104 -3.28 14.81 -4.62
C HIS A 104 -2.41 13.61 -4.23
N GLU A 105 -2.28 13.31 -2.94
CA GLU A 105 -1.52 12.14 -2.46
C GLU A 105 -2.08 10.82 -2.96
N MET A 106 -3.40 10.65 -2.95
CA MET A 106 -4.06 9.44 -3.45
C MET A 106 -3.77 9.25 -4.95
N THR A 107 -3.94 10.31 -5.73
CA THR A 107 -3.70 10.32 -7.17
C THR A 107 -2.24 10.03 -7.50
N ALA A 108 -1.30 10.64 -6.76
CA ALA A 108 0.13 10.42 -6.93
C ALA A 108 0.54 8.96 -6.66
N ARG A 109 -0.06 8.32 -5.64
CA ARG A 109 0.21 6.92 -5.28
C ARG A 109 -0.28 5.90 -6.31
N ARG A 110 -1.21 6.27 -7.19
CA ARG A 110 -1.83 5.38 -8.20
C ARG A 110 -1.61 5.88 -9.62
N ASP A 111 -0.40 6.37 -9.92
CA ASP A 111 0.02 6.80 -11.26
C ASP A 111 -0.95 7.75 -11.96
N GLY A 112 -1.54 8.68 -11.21
CA GLY A 112 -2.48 9.66 -11.76
C GLY A 112 -3.93 9.20 -11.83
N GLN A 113 -4.28 8.04 -11.25
CA GLN A 113 -5.66 7.59 -11.17
C GLN A 113 -6.54 8.62 -10.45
N ALA A 114 -7.61 9.04 -11.10
CA ALA A 114 -8.58 9.97 -10.52
C ALA A 114 -9.46 9.29 -9.46
N PHE A 115 -9.72 10.01 -8.38
CA PHE A 115 -10.63 9.61 -7.31
C PHE A 115 -11.85 10.53 -7.27
N ASP A 116 -13.01 9.95 -6.94
CA ASP A 116 -14.24 10.69 -6.74
C ASP A 116 -14.21 11.35 -5.34
N PRO A 117 -14.22 12.70 -5.24
CA PRO A 117 -14.14 13.39 -3.95
C PRO A 117 -15.27 13.02 -2.99
N ALA A 118 -16.47 12.70 -3.49
CA ALA A 118 -17.59 12.29 -2.65
C ALA A 118 -17.31 10.94 -1.99
N LYS A 119 -16.79 9.96 -2.76
CA LYS A 119 -16.42 8.64 -2.22
C LYS A 119 -15.26 8.73 -1.25
N VAL A 120 -14.28 9.60 -1.50
CA VAL A 120 -13.16 9.83 -0.57
C VAL A 120 -13.67 10.40 0.74
N ARG A 121 -14.63 11.33 0.70
CA ARG A 121 -15.28 11.89 1.88
C ARG A 121 -16.07 10.83 2.67
N ASP A 122 -16.85 10.01 1.99
CA ASP A 122 -17.60 8.93 2.64
C ASP A 122 -16.66 7.92 3.30
N ALA A 123 -15.57 7.56 2.63
CA ALA A 123 -14.57 6.66 3.17
C ALA A 123 -13.80 7.26 4.36
N LEU A 124 -13.56 8.57 4.34
CA LEU A 124 -12.94 9.30 5.46
C LEU A 124 -13.77 9.24 6.74
N ALA A 125 -15.10 9.22 6.63
CA ALA A 125 -16.01 9.16 7.76
C ALA A 125 -16.02 7.79 8.47
N ALA A 126 -15.55 6.72 7.82
CA ALA A 126 -15.36 5.43 8.47
C ALA A 126 -14.14 5.49 9.40
N SER A 127 -14.26 5.04 10.64
CA SER A 127 -13.12 4.93 11.58
C SER A 127 -12.30 3.66 11.32
N ALA A 128 -12.97 2.55 11.08
CA ALA A 128 -12.36 1.22 10.94
C ALA A 128 -11.98 0.86 9.50
N ALA A 129 -10.93 0.04 9.37
CA ALA A 129 -10.45 -0.52 8.11
C ALA A 129 -11.38 -1.60 7.53
N TRP A 130 -12.15 -2.26 8.39
CA TRP A 130 -13.11 -3.29 8.03
C TRP A 130 -14.18 -3.43 9.11
N GLU A 131 -15.22 -4.19 8.81
CA GLU A 131 -16.24 -4.63 9.77
C GLU A 131 -16.38 -6.15 9.73
N PRO A 132 -16.74 -6.81 10.84
CA PRO A 132 -17.05 -8.23 10.83
C PRO A 132 -18.19 -8.54 9.85
N SER A 133 -18.08 -9.66 9.14
CA SER A 133 -19.08 -10.12 8.19
C SER A 133 -19.46 -11.57 8.48
N ASP A 134 -20.76 -11.84 8.50
CA ASP A 134 -21.30 -13.21 8.55
C ASP A 134 -21.35 -13.87 7.16
N ASP A 135 -21.11 -13.10 6.09
CA ASP A 135 -20.98 -13.64 4.74
C ASP A 135 -19.60 -14.28 4.63
N ALA A 136 -19.57 -15.61 4.63
CA ALA A 136 -18.39 -16.48 4.80
C ALA A 136 -17.38 -16.44 3.64
N GLY A 137 -17.08 -15.24 3.14
CA GLY A 137 -16.24 -15.02 1.97
C GLY A 137 -16.80 -15.74 0.75
N ALA A 138 -18.10 -15.61 0.44
CA ALA A 138 -18.71 -16.27 -0.71
C ALA A 138 -18.02 -15.92 -2.05
N GLY A 139 -17.34 -14.78 -2.12
CA GLY A 139 -16.50 -14.34 -3.24
C GLY A 139 -15.02 -14.73 -3.12
N LEU A 140 -14.64 -15.45 -2.06
CA LEU A 140 -13.30 -15.98 -1.84
C LEU A 140 -13.26 -17.46 -2.24
N ASP A 141 -12.21 -17.85 -2.97
CA ASP A 141 -11.99 -19.23 -3.42
C ASP A 141 -11.37 -20.08 -2.29
N LEU A 142 -12.14 -20.23 -1.21
CA LEU A 142 -11.74 -20.98 -0.02
C LEU A 142 -12.35 -22.39 -0.03
N THR A 143 -11.56 -23.36 0.40
CA THR A 143 -12.03 -24.71 0.73
C THR A 143 -12.90 -24.69 1.98
N GLU A 144 -13.67 -25.76 2.19
CA GLU A 144 -14.50 -25.86 3.41
C GLU A 144 -13.66 -25.90 4.68
N GLU A 145 -12.47 -26.51 4.63
CA GLU A 145 -11.55 -26.51 5.76
C GLU A 145 -11.11 -25.08 6.10
N GLU A 146 -10.68 -24.32 5.10
CA GLU A 146 -10.24 -22.93 5.27
C GLU A 146 -11.34 -21.99 5.77
N ARG A 147 -12.62 -22.28 5.48
CA ARG A 147 -13.73 -21.52 6.05
C ARG A 147 -13.95 -21.76 7.54
N ASN A 148 -13.42 -22.85 8.07
CA ASN A 148 -13.63 -23.30 9.44
C ASN A 148 -12.32 -23.38 10.26
N ASP A 149 -11.22 -22.85 9.73
CA ASP A 149 -9.88 -23.06 10.30
C ASP A 149 -9.41 -21.98 11.28
N GLY A 150 -10.31 -21.05 11.62
CA GLY A 150 -10.07 -19.95 12.54
C GLY A 150 -10.24 -18.57 11.91
N ARG A 151 -10.28 -18.47 10.57
CA ARG A 151 -10.56 -17.20 9.87
C ARG A 151 -11.87 -16.54 10.32
N GLU A 152 -11.79 -15.24 10.61
CA GLU A 152 -12.93 -14.35 10.78
C GLU A 152 -13.17 -13.61 9.46
N PHE A 153 -14.39 -13.64 8.95
CA PHE A 153 -14.74 -12.96 7.71
C PHE A 153 -15.05 -11.49 7.95
N ILE A 154 -14.65 -10.64 7.01
CA ILE A 154 -14.73 -9.19 7.13
C ILE A 154 -15.17 -8.54 5.82
N GLU A 155 -15.84 -7.40 5.94
CA GLU A 155 -16.07 -6.45 4.86
C GLU A 155 -14.94 -5.41 4.88
N PHE A 156 -13.97 -5.57 3.99
CA PHE A 156 -12.79 -4.74 3.87
C PHE A 156 -13.10 -3.41 3.16
N LYS A 157 -12.88 -2.29 3.86
CA LYS A 157 -13.14 -0.95 3.34
C LYS A 157 -11.93 -0.45 2.55
N ARG A 158 -11.75 -0.96 1.33
CA ARG A 158 -10.62 -0.60 0.47
C ARG A 158 -10.44 0.91 0.33
N MET A 159 -11.53 1.65 0.08
CA MET A 159 -11.46 3.09 -0.10
C MET A 159 -10.97 3.81 1.16
N LYS A 160 -11.32 3.33 2.37
CA LYS A 160 -10.80 3.89 3.63
C LYS A 160 -9.28 3.82 3.66
N LEU A 161 -8.70 2.65 3.35
CA LEU A 161 -7.26 2.45 3.27
C LEU A 161 -6.62 3.38 2.23
N GLU A 162 -7.19 3.50 1.04
CA GLU A 162 -6.68 4.40 -0.01
C GLU A 162 -6.59 5.84 0.48
N THR A 163 -7.56 6.28 1.28
CA THR A 163 -7.57 7.65 1.78
C THR A 163 -6.40 7.94 2.73
N LEU A 164 -5.84 6.93 3.42
CA LEU A 164 -4.85 7.14 4.47
C LEU A 164 -3.53 7.73 3.94
N VAL A 165 -3.01 8.68 4.72
CA VAL A 165 -1.72 9.35 4.58
C VAL A 165 -0.96 9.29 5.91
N ALA A 166 0.31 9.67 5.91
CA ALA A 166 1.12 9.67 7.13
C ALA A 166 0.51 10.59 8.21
N GLY A 167 0.52 10.12 9.46
CA GLY A 167 -0.09 10.80 10.61
C GLY A 167 -1.56 10.42 10.88
N ASP A 168 -2.25 9.82 9.91
CA ASP A 168 -3.63 9.37 10.13
C ASP A 168 -3.70 8.19 11.10
N THR A 169 -4.83 8.08 11.80
CA THR A 169 -5.17 6.90 12.61
C THR A 169 -6.24 6.04 11.97
N LEU A 170 -6.20 4.73 12.27
CA LEU A 170 -7.09 3.72 11.73
C LEU A 170 -7.47 2.69 12.81
N GLU A 171 -8.77 2.42 12.94
CA GLU A 171 -9.27 1.37 13.83
C GLU A 171 -9.18 0.00 13.15
N LEU A 172 -8.64 -0.98 13.87
CA LEU A 172 -8.44 -2.36 13.44
C LEU A 172 -9.21 -3.30 14.39
N PRO A 173 -10.51 -3.55 14.15
CA PRO A 173 -11.29 -4.46 14.98
C PRO A 173 -10.86 -5.91 14.74
N VAL A 174 -10.65 -6.67 15.81
CA VAL A 174 -10.29 -8.10 15.76
C VAL A 174 -11.16 -8.87 16.73
N SER A 175 -12.20 -9.54 16.24
CA SER A 175 -13.16 -10.22 17.13
C SER A 175 -12.53 -11.43 17.81
N GLN A 176 -11.56 -12.08 17.17
CA GLN A 176 -10.80 -13.20 17.76
C GLN A 176 -10.11 -12.84 19.10
N SER A 177 -9.61 -11.60 19.24
CA SER A 177 -9.04 -11.11 20.50
C SER A 177 -10.05 -10.30 21.33
N GLY A 178 -11.19 -9.92 20.75
CA GLY A 178 -12.18 -9.03 21.36
C GLY A 178 -11.70 -7.59 21.49
N GLN A 179 -10.68 -7.21 20.72
CA GLN A 179 -10.03 -5.89 20.79
C GLN A 179 -10.29 -5.06 19.53
N THR A 180 -10.19 -3.75 19.68
CA THR A 180 -10.07 -2.81 18.56
C THR A 180 -8.77 -2.06 18.74
N TYR A 181 -7.78 -2.34 17.90
CA TYR A 181 -6.50 -1.66 17.95
C TYR A 181 -6.57 -0.34 17.20
N GLN A 182 -5.75 0.63 17.61
CA GLN A 182 -5.53 1.86 16.85
C GLN A 182 -4.15 1.80 16.21
N ALA A 183 -4.08 2.11 14.91
CA ALA A 183 -2.83 2.19 14.18
C ALA A 183 -2.62 3.61 13.66
N GLU A 184 -1.44 4.18 13.89
CA GLU A 184 -0.99 5.41 13.23
C GLU A 184 -0.21 5.04 11.97
N ILE A 185 -0.66 5.56 10.82
CA ILE A 185 0.02 5.37 9.54
C ILE A 185 1.28 6.23 9.52
N THR A 186 2.43 5.60 9.31
CA THR A 186 3.72 6.27 9.24
C THR A 186 4.11 6.58 7.81
N GLN A 187 3.69 5.75 6.84
CA GLN A 187 4.04 5.90 5.44
C GLN A 187 3.07 5.17 4.51
N ALA A 188 2.90 5.69 3.30
CA ALA A 188 2.32 4.97 2.17
C ALA A 188 3.32 4.96 1.00
N VAL A 189 3.63 3.79 0.45
CA VAL A 189 4.65 3.57 -0.58
C VAL A 189 4.00 2.96 -1.81
N ALA A 190 4.08 3.65 -2.95
CA ALA A 190 3.70 3.08 -4.24
C ALA A 190 4.79 2.12 -4.74
N ASN A 191 4.39 0.92 -5.15
CA ASN A 191 5.26 -0.11 -5.68
C ASN A 191 5.25 -0.10 -7.21
N SER A 192 6.28 -0.68 -7.84
CA SER A 192 6.45 -0.69 -9.29
C SER A 192 5.40 -1.52 -10.04
N ASP A 193 4.67 -2.40 -9.35
CA ASP A 193 3.57 -3.20 -9.89
C ASP A 193 2.20 -2.50 -9.78
N GLY A 194 2.19 -1.23 -9.33
CA GLY A 194 0.99 -0.43 -9.14
C GLY A 194 0.24 -0.74 -7.84
N SER A 195 0.75 -1.65 -6.99
CA SER A 195 0.26 -1.81 -5.62
C SER A 195 0.77 -0.67 -4.73
N VAL A 196 0.12 -0.47 -3.59
CA VAL A 196 0.56 0.49 -2.57
C VAL A 196 0.66 -0.23 -1.24
N THR A 197 1.72 0.04 -0.49
CA THR A 197 1.94 -0.49 0.86
C THR A 197 1.84 0.63 1.89
N TRP A 198 0.96 0.48 2.87
CA TRP A 198 0.87 1.34 4.04
C TRP A 198 1.61 0.69 5.20
N HIS A 199 2.51 1.45 5.79
CA HIS A 199 3.19 1.11 7.03
C HIS A 199 2.59 1.94 8.16
N GLY A 200 2.47 1.33 9.33
CA GLY A 200 2.00 1.98 10.54
C GLY A 200 2.51 1.28 11.78
N LYS A 201 2.13 1.82 12.93
CA LYS A 201 2.45 1.27 14.24
C LYS A 201 1.21 1.31 15.13
N LEU A 202 1.09 0.37 16.05
CA LEU A 202 0.03 0.43 17.05
C LEU A 202 0.27 1.59 18.02
N VAL A 203 -0.81 2.28 18.35
CA VAL A 203 -0.83 3.42 19.27
C VAL A 203 -1.99 3.30 20.27
N ASP A 204 -1.83 3.93 21.43
CA ASP A 204 -2.88 4.15 22.42
C ASP A 204 -2.81 5.60 22.97
N GLU A 205 -3.54 5.89 24.04
CA GLU A 205 -3.55 7.23 24.66
C GLU A 205 -2.19 7.69 25.19
N LEU A 206 -1.24 6.76 25.42
CA LEU A 206 0.11 7.02 25.93
C LEU A 206 1.17 7.11 24.81
N GLY A 207 0.81 6.78 23.57
CA GLY A 207 1.68 6.83 22.41
C GLY A 207 1.82 5.47 21.73
N ALA A 208 3.02 5.13 21.25
CA ALA A 208 3.25 3.85 20.59
C ALA A 208 3.13 2.69 21.58
N VAL A 209 2.40 1.64 21.21
CA VAL A 209 2.35 0.39 21.96
C VAL A 209 3.61 -0.40 21.65
N THR A 210 4.39 -0.75 22.68
CA THR A 210 5.69 -1.39 22.52
C THR A 210 5.77 -2.76 23.18
N ASP A 211 6.64 -3.62 22.65
CA ASP A 211 7.02 -4.88 23.27
C ASP A 211 7.99 -4.69 24.47
N GLU A 212 8.45 -5.79 25.06
CA GLU A 212 9.40 -5.79 26.18
C GLU A 212 10.77 -5.18 25.83
N SER A 213 11.11 -5.12 24.54
CA SER A 213 12.34 -4.49 24.04
C SER A 213 12.20 -2.97 23.83
N GLY A 214 10.97 -2.46 23.92
CA GLY A 214 10.64 -1.07 23.60
C GLY A 214 10.41 -0.81 22.11
N SER A 215 10.29 -1.86 21.29
CA SER A 215 9.99 -1.75 19.86
C SER A 215 8.48 -1.63 19.67
N ALA A 216 8.04 -0.69 18.83
CA ALA A 216 6.62 -0.53 18.53
C ALA A 216 6.10 -1.74 17.73
N TYR A 217 4.84 -2.10 17.96
CA TYR A 217 4.18 -3.12 17.15
C TYR A 217 3.82 -2.58 15.77
N ASP A 218 4.33 -3.23 14.72
CA ASP A 218 4.14 -2.80 13.34
C ASP A 218 2.82 -3.28 12.75
N VAL A 219 2.28 -2.44 11.85
CA VAL A 219 1.12 -2.72 11.01
C VAL A 219 1.54 -2.50 9.56
N THR A 220 1.20 -3.43 8.67
CA THR A 220 1.46 -3.28 7.24
C THR A 220 0.28 -3.79 6.42
N PHE A 221 -0.16 -3.00 5.44
CA PHE A 221 -1.15 -3.40 4.46
C PHE A 221 -0.64 -3.12 3.05
N THR A 222 -0.84 -4.04 2.11
CA THR A 222 -0.55 -3.86 0.70
C THR A 222 -1.83 -4.04 -0.11
N SER A 223 -2.19 -3.06 -0.94
CA SER A 223 -3.38 -3.09 -1.80
C SER A 223 -2.97 -2.98 -3.27
N GLY A 224 -3.21 -4.05 -4.02
CA GLY A 224 -3.16 -4.04 -5.49
C GLY A 224 -4.47 -3.54 -6.11
N GLN A 225 -4.71 -3.87 -7.38
CA GLN A 225 -5.97 -3.52 -8.05
C GLN A 225 -7.17 -4.39 -7.60
N ARG A 226 -6.92 -5.67 -7.28
CA ARG A 226 -7.98 -6.65 -6.96
C ARG A 226 -7.90 -7.19 -5.54
N MET A 227 -6.69 -7.39 -5.05
CA MET A 227 -6.44 -8.02 -3.76
C MET A 227 -5.76 -7.03 -2.82
N ALA A 228 -6.05 -7.14 -1.54
CA ALA A 228 -5.29 -6.52 -0.47
C ALA A 228 -4.84 -7.61 0.50
N SER A 229 -3.66 -7.46 1.06
CA SER A 229 -3.14 -8.35 2.10
C SER A 229 -2.38 -7.53 3.13
N GLY A 230 -2.11 -8.11 4.29
CA GLY A 230 -1.37 -7.42 5.32
C GLY A 230 -1.25 -8.21 6.59
N GLY A 231 -0.71 -7.55 7.61
CA GLY A 231 -0.67 -8.08 8.94
C GLY A 231 -0.37 -7.01 9.97
N MET A 232 -0.62 -7.36 11.22
CA MET A 232 -0.27 -6.56 12.38
C MET A 232 0.28 -7.46 13.46
N PHE A 233 1.37 -7.01 14.08
CA PHE A 233 1.82 -7.57 15.34
C PHE A 233 1.06 -6.88 16.47
N THR A 234 0.69 -7.63 17.49
CA THR A 234 0.03 -7.13 18.69
C THR A 234 0.62 -7.83 19.92
N PRO A 235 0.34 -7.36 21.14
CA PRO A 235 0.71 -8.09 22.36
C PRO A 235 0.16 -9.52 22.42
N GLU A 236 -0.96 -9.79 21.75
CA GLU A 236 -1.66 -11.08 21.73
C GLU A 236 -1.17 -12.01 20.61
N GLY A 237 -0.45 -11.49 19.60
CA GLY A 237 0.12 -12.31 18.54
C GLY A 237 0.23 -11.57 17.21
N HIS A 238 0.36 -12.35 16.14
CA HIS A 238 0.43 -11.84 14.77
C HIS A 238 -0.88 -12.15 14.06
N PHE A 239 -1.56 -11.11 13.58
CA PHE A 239 -2.76 -11.25 12.77
C PHE A 239 -2.43 -10.96 11.32
N VAL A 240 -2.95 -11.80 10.43
CA VAL A 240 -2.82 -11.66 8.99
C VAL A 240 -4.20 -11.45 8.38
N ILE A 241 -4.23 -10.65 7.32
CA ILE A 241 -5.45 -10.28 6.60
C ILE A 241 -5.26 -10.50 5.11
N GLU A 242 -6.31 -10.96 4.44
CA GLU A 242 -6.42 -11.00 2.99
C GLU A 242 -7.83 -10.59 2.57
N ALA A 243 -7.93 -9.82 1.48
CA ALA A 243 -9.20 -9.42 0.91
C ALA A 243 -9.15 -9.41 -0.62
N VAL A 244 -10.21 -9.90 -1.26
CA VAL A 244 -10.46 -9.79 -2.70
C VAL A 244 -11.67 -8.89 -2.90
N GLY A 245 -11.46 -7.74 -3.53
CA GLY A 245 -12.46 -6.67 -3.56
C GLY A 245 -12.68 -6.09 -2.16
N GLU A 246 -13.90 -6.23 -1.66
CA GLU A 246 -14.32 -5.81 -0.31
C GLU A 246 -14.59 -7.01 0.60
N GLN A 247 -14.43 -8.24 0.12
CA GLN A 247 -14.59 -9.45 0.93
C GLN A 247 -13.22 -9.90 1.40
N GLY A 248 -13.08 -10.19 2.68
CA GLY A 248 -11.82 -10.66 3.21
C GLY A 248 -11.97 -11.54 4.44
N TRP A 249 -10.82 -11.92 4.97
CA TRP A 249 -10.71 -12.58 6.24
C TRP A 249 -9.51 -12.06 7.03
N ILE A 250 -9.58 -12.17 8.35
CA ILE A 250 -8.49 -11.95 9.27
C ILE A 250 -8.33 -13.19 10.16
N ALA A 251 -7.09 -13.54 10.49
CA ALA A 251 -6.81 -14.63 11.40
C ALA A 251 -5.52 -14.40 12.18
N ASN A 252 -5.46 -14.90 13.41
CA ASN A 252 -4.18 -15.10 14.08
C ASN A 252 -3.36 -16.12 13.27
N ALA A 253 -2.15 -15.74 12.85
CA ALA A 253 -1.30 -16.54 11.99
C ALA A 253 -1.01 -17.95 12.56
N SER A 254 -0.99 -18.09 13.89
CA SER A 254 -0.78 -19.39 14.54
C SER A 254 -1.90 -20.41 14.27
N THR A 255 -3.11 -19.94 13.94
CA THR A 255 -4.27 -20.83 13.65
C THR A 255 -4.24 -21.39 12.23
N LEU A 256 -3.55 -20.71 11.32
CA LEU A 256 -3.48 -21.07 9.91
C LEU A 256 -2.45 -22.18 9.63
N PHE A 257 -1.48 -22.40 10.54
CA PHE A 257 -0.50 -23.46 10.37
C PHE A 257 -1.14 -24.82 10.61
N LYS A 258 -1.14 -25.68 9.58
CA LYS A 258 -1.62 -27.06 9.66
C LYS A 258 -0.43 -28.00 9.61
N PHE A 259 -0.27 -28.81 10.65
CA PHE A 259 0.71 -29.90 10.67
C PHE A 259 0.00 -31.19 10.30
N ASP A 260 0.39 -31.82 9.19
CA ASP A 260 0.00 -33.21 8.93
C ASP A 260 0.98 -34.14 9.64
N GLU A 261 0.51 -34.82 10.69
CA GLU A 261 1.32 -35.78 11.44
C GLU A 261 1.82 -36.97 10.58
N ASN A 262 1.22 -37.18 9.40
CA ASN A 262 1.54 -38.27 8.50
C ASN A 262 2.50 -37.85 7.37
N GLU A 263 2.79 -36.56 7.23
CA GLU A 263 3.74 -36.06 6.24
C GLU A 263 4.93 -35.36 6.92
N PRO A 264 6.17 -35.82 6.68
CA PRO A 264 7.35 -35.14 7.20
C PRO A 264 7.49 -33.74 6.58
N ASP A 265 7.51 -32.72 7.43
CA ASP A 265 7.72 -31.30 7.05
C ASP A 265 9.21 -30.98 6.74
N TYR A 266 9.91 -31.91 6.08
CA TYR A 266 11.27 -31.70 5.62
C TYR A 266 11.48 -32.25 4.22
N VAL A 267 12.10 -31.43 3.37
CA VAL A 267 12.60 -31.86 2.07
C VAL A 267 13.97 -32.48 2.30
N ILE A 268 14.10 -33.80 2.13
CA ILE A 268 15.43 -34.43 2.01
C ILE A 268 15.95 -34.08 0.61
N PRO A 269 17.10 -33.41 0.46
CA PRO A 269 17.74 -33.27 -0.84
C PRO A 269 18.08 -34.66 -1.39
N ASP A 270 17.73 -34.94 -2.65
CA ASP A 270 17.87 -36.28 -3.23
C ASP A 270 19.32 -36.79 -3.34
N ASP A 271 20.33 -35.94 -3.12
CA ASP A 271 21.74 -36.32 -3.27
C ASP A 271 22.63 -35.72 -2.15
N LEU A 272 23.20 -36.60 -1.31
CA LEU A 272 24.40 -36.37 -0.50
C LEU A 272 25.40 -37.52 -0.67
#